data_AF-A0A292YQY3-F1
#
_entry.id   AF-A0A292YQY3-F1
#
_cell.length_a   1.000
_cell.length_b   1.000
_cell.length_c   1.000
_cell.angle_alpha   90.00
_cell.angle_beta   90.00
_cell.angle_gamma   90.00
#
_symmetry.space_group_name_H-M   'P 1'
#
loop_
_entity.id
_entity.type
_entity.pdbx_description
1 polymer ?
#
loop_
_entity_poly.entity_id
_entity_poly.type
_entity_poly.pdbx_seq_one_letter_code
_entity_poly.pdbx_strand_id
1 'polypeptide(L)'
;MVTEAYHRRCAISGEKTLPVLEAAHIKPYSQNGPHSTSNGLLLRKDLHTLFDRGYITINEDLHIEVSKRIKEDYGNGKEYYAFHGKKLAVIPDNIQEKPSSQFLRWHNENVYLA
;
A
#
# COMPACT_ATOMS: atom_id res chain seq x y z
N MET A 1 9.22 11.96 -7.34
CA MET A 1 7.88 11.46 -7.76
C MET A 1 7.73 10.05 -7.23
N VAL A 2 6.54 9.63 -6.77
CA VAL A 2 6.34 8.29 -6.15
C VAL A 2 6.87 7.17 -7.06
N THR A 3 6.60 7.24 -8.37
CA THR A 3 7.06 6.22 -9.33
C THR A 3 8.57 6.01 -9.35
N GLU A 4 9.36 7.09 -9.26
CA GLU A 4 10.82 7.01 -9.27
C GLU A 4 11.38 6.58 -7.90
N ALA A 5 10.76 7.02 -6.79
CA ALA A 5 11.16 6.63 -5.44
C ALA A 5 11.09 5.10 -5.20
N TYR A 6 10.18 4.42 -5.92
CA TYR A 6 10.02 2.96 -5.89
C TYR A 6 10.70 2.25 -7.05
N HIS A 7 11.63 2.89 -7.76
CA HIS A 7 12.34 2.29 -8.90
C HIS A 7 11.42 1.68 -9.95
N ARG A 8 10.25 2.31 -10.17
CA ARG A 8 9.22 1.85 -11.11
C ARG A 8 8.70 0.44 -10.80
N ARG A 9 8.63 0.08 -9.51
CA ARG A 9 8.17 -1.24 -9.03
C ARG A 9 7.09 -1.12 -7.98
N CYS A 10 6.13 -2.05 -8.02
CA CYS A 10 5.14 -2.16 -6.96
C CYS A 10 5.82 -2.43 -5.60
N ALA A 11 5.47 -1.64 -4.58
CA ALA A 11 5.96 -1.76 -3.22
C ALA A 11 5.69 -3.16 -2.62
N ILE A 12 4.53 -3.75 -2.92
CA ILE A 12 4.08 -5.02 -2.35
C ILE A 12 4.62 -6.21 -3.16
N SER A 13 4.42 -6.22 -4.48
CA SER A 13 4.69 -7.40 -5.32
C SER A 13 6.04 -7.36 -6.05
N GLY A 14 6.68 -6.20 -6.17
CA GLY A 14 7.88 -6.00 -6.98
C GLY A 14 7.65 -5.97 -8.49
N GLU A 15 6.38 -6.06 -8.94
CA GLU A 15 5.98 -5.95 -10.35
C GLU A 15 6.52 -4.66 -10.98
N LYS A 16 7.04 -4.73 -12.20
CA LYS A 16 7.74 -3.63 -12.91
C LYS A 16 7.05 -3.19 -14.20
N THR A 17 5.92 -3.80 -14.54
CA THR A 17 5.12 -3.46 -15.72
C THR A 17 4.43 -2.11 -15.49
N LEU A 18 5.10 -1.03 -15.87
CA LEU A 18 4.68 0.35 -15.61
C LEU A 18 3.19 0.66 -15.86
N PRO A 19 2.54 0.20 -16.95
CA PRO A 19 1.13 0.51 -17.20
C PRO A 19 0.13 -0.02 -16.16
N VAL A 20 0.52 -1.01 -15.35
CA VAL A 20 -0.32 -1.56 -14.27
C VAL A 20 0.01 -0.94 -12.91
N LEU A 21 0.95 0.00 -12.85
CA LEU A 21 1.37 0.66 -11.61
C LEU A 21 0.71 2.03 -11.46
N GLU A 22 0.25 2.31 -10.25
CA GLU A 22 -0.40 3.55 -9.87
C GLU A 22 0.17 4.06 -8.54
N ALA A 23 0.28 5.38 -8.41
CA ALA A 23 0.67 6.01 -7.16
C ALA A 23 -0.58 6.15 -6.27
N ALA A 24 -0.62 5.37 -5.19
CA ALA A 24 -1.67 5.41 -4.18
C ALA A 24 -1.29 6.39 -3.07
N HIS A 25 -2.24 7.21 -2.63
CA HIS A 25 -2.08 8.00 -1.40
C HIS A 25 -2.31 7.11 -0.19
N ILE A 26 -1.43 7.18 0.81
CA ILE A 26 -1.64 6.49 2.08
C ILE A 26 -2.78 7.17 2.85
N LYS A 27 -2.67 8.47 3.07
CA LYS A 27 -3.78 9.31 3.52
C LYS A 27 -4.37 10.04 2.30
N PRO A 28 -5.64 9.80 1.94
CA PRO A 28 -6.26 10.42 0.78
C PRO A 28 -6.26 11.94 0.85
N TYR A 29 -6.17 12.58 -0.32
CA TYR A 29 -6.23 14.04 -0.42
C TYR A 29 -7.54 14.62 0.15
N SER A 30 -8.67 13.93 -0.06
CA SER A 30 -9.99 14.30 0.49
C SER A 30 -10.03 14.36 2.02
N GLN A 31 -9.05 13.75 2.69
CA GLN A 31 -8.89 13.75 4.16
C GLN A 31 -7.73 14.64 4.61
N ASN A 32 -7.28 15.58 3.78
CA ASN A 32 -6.12 16.45 4.00
C ASN A 32 -4.79 15.69 4.01
N GLY A 33 -4.64 14.67 3.16
CA GLY A 33 -3.35 14.03 2.90
C GLY A 33 -2.48 14.85 1.92
N PRO A 34 -1.19 15.10 2.22
CA PRO A 34 -0.34 15.89 1.34
C PRO A 34 0.08 15.12 0.08
N HIS A 35 0.41 15.85 -0.98
CA HIS A 35 1.08 15.29 -2.17
C HIS A 35 2.59 15.15 -1.94
N SER A 36 3.00 14.24 -1.06
CA SER A 36 4.40 13.90 -0.80
C SER A 36 4.71 12.45 -1.15
N THR A 37 5.97 12.13 -1.44
CA THR A 37 6.43 10.75 -1.65
C THR A 37 6.24 9.89 -0.39
N SER A 38 6.46 10.46 0.79
CA SER A 38 6.23 9.82 2.08
C SER A 38 4.76 9.53 2.40
N ASN A 39 3.82 10.15 1.69
CA ASN A 39 2.38 9.83 1.73
C ASN A 39 1.96 8.96 0.52
N GLY A 40 2.91 8.32 -0.15
CA GLY A 40 2.67 7.59 -1.39
C GLY A 40 3.23 6.17 -1.37
N LEU A 41 2.47 5.25 -1.98
CA LEU A 41 2.93 3.91 -2.34
C LEU A 41 2.78 3.74 -3.85
N LEU A 42 3.77 3.12 -4.52
CA LEU A 42 3.57 2.66 -5.89
C LEU A 42 3.00 1.25 -5.87
N LEU A 43 1.78 1.05 -6.36
CA LEU A 43 1.05 -0.22 -6.26
C LEU A 43 0.58 -0.72 -7.62
N ARG A 44 0.44 -2.04 -7.76
CA ARG A 44 -0.30 -2.63 -8.88
C ARG A 44 -1.79 -2.28 -8.72
N LYS A 45 -2.52 -2.04 -9.81
CA LYS A 45 -3.90 -1.50 -9.78
C LYS A 45 -4.88 -2.27 -8.88
N ASP A 46 -4.79 -3.59 -8.87
CA ASP A 46 -5.59 -4.46 -7.99
C ASP A 46 -5.26 -4.24 -6.51
N LEU A 47 -3.96 -4.20 -6.17
CA LEU A 47 -3.48 -3.95 -4.81
C LEU A 47 -3.80 -2.51 -4.37
N HIS A 48 -3.73 -1.54 -5.28
CA HIS A 48 -4.17 -0.17 -5.05
C HIS A 48 -5.66 -0.13 -4.69
N THR A 49 -6.50 -0.79 -5.48
CA THR A 49 -7.95 -0.87 -5.21
C THR A 49 -8.25 -1.52 -3.86
N LEU A 50 -7.51 -2.58 -3.50
CA LEU A 50 -7.67 -3.25 -2.20
C LEU A 50 -7.17 -2.38 -1.04
N PHE A 51 -6.09 -1.63 -1.25
CA PHE A 51 -5.55 -0.71 -0.26
C PHE A 51 -6.55 0.41 0.04
N ASP A 52 -7.04 1.10 -0.99
CA ASP A 52 -8.03 2.18 -0.87
C ASP A 52 -9.35 1.73 -0.20
N ARG A 53 -9.70 0.46 -0.38
CA ARG A 53 -10.89 -0.16 0.23
C ARG A 53 -10.64 -0.78 1.61
N GLY A 54 -9.42 -0.68 2.13
CA GLY A 54 -9.07 -1.20 3.45
C GLY A 54 -8.87 -2.72 3.54
N TYR A 55 -8.89 -3.43 2.42
CA TYR A 55 -8.64 -4.87 2.40
C TYR A 55 -7.16 -5.23 2.52
N ILE A 56 -6.27 -4.29 2.23
CA ILE A 56 -4.82 -4.41 2.45
C ILE A 56 -4.36 -3.14 3.16
N THR A 57 -3.41 -3.27 4.07
CA THR A 57 -2.67 -2.12 4.59
C THR A 57 -1.19 -2.46 4.80
N ILE A 58 -0.41 -1.44 5.15
CA ILE A 58 0.99 -1.56 5.54
C ILE A 58 1.08 -1.06 6.98
N ASN A 59 1.62 -1.87 7.89
CA ASN A 59 1.82 -1.48 9.28
C ASN A 59 3.07 -0.58 9.42
N GLU A 60 3.26 0.01 10.60
CA GLU A 60 4.37 0.95 10.85
C GLU A 60 5.77 0.32 10.70
N ASP A 61 5.88 -1.01 10.79
CA ASP A 61 7.10 -1.79 10.56
C ASP A 61 7.30 -2.21 9.10
N LEU A 62 6.48 -1.66 8.18
CA LEU A 62 6.48 -1.93 6.74
C LEU A 62 6.16 -3.39 6.37
N HIS A 63 5.39 -4.09 7.21
CA HIS A 63 4.79 -5.37 6.85
C HIS A 63 3.41 -5.17 6.25
N ILE A 64 3.06 -6.07 5.34
CA ILE A 64 1.81 -6.10 4.61
C ILE A 64 0.78 -6.86 5.44
N GLU A 65 -0.34 -6.20 5.72
CA GLU A 65 -1.49 -6.79 6.39
C GLU A 65 -2.62 -6.98 5.37
N VAL A 66 -3.21 -8.17 5.33
CA VAL A 66 -4.29 -8.51 4.39
C VAL A 66 -5.50 -8.91 5.22
N SER A 67 -6.58 -8.16 5.05
CA SER A 67 -7.80 -8.32 5.81
C SER A 67 -8.44 -9.70 5.58
N LYS A 68 -8.99 -10.28 6.64
CA LYS A 68 -9.82 -11.49 6.55
C LYS A 68 -11.14 -11.23 5.82
N ARG A 69 -11.56 -9.95 5.75
CA ARG A 69 -12.79 -9.50 5.08
C ARG A 69 -12.83 -9.84 3.60
N ILE A 70 -11.69 -9.95 2.90
CA ILE A 70 -11.69 -10.40 1.50
C ILE A 70 -12.35 -11.78 1.38
N LYS A 71 -11.96 -12.71 2.25
CA LYS A 71 -12.52 -14.05 2.29
C LYS A 71 -13.97 -14.06 2.81
N GLU A 72 -14.26 -13.26 3.83
CA GLU A 72 -15.59 -13.22 4.45
C GLU A 72 -16.66 -12.60 3.55
N ASP A 73 -16.33 -11.51 2.85
CA ASP A 73 -17.26 -10.78 1.99
C ASP A 73 -17.45 -11.48 0.62
N TYR A 74 -16.41 -12.15 0.09
CA TYR A 74 -16.40 -12.63 -1.31
C TYR A 74 -16.02 -14.10 -1.50
N GLY A 75 -15.65 -14.83 -0.43
CA GLY A 75 -15.25 -16.23 -0.52
C GLY A 75 -13.95 -16.49 -1.30
N ASN A 76 -13.12 -15.46 -1.54
CA ASN A 76 -11.93 -15.53 -2.39
C ASN A 76 -10.69 -14.87 -1.73
N GLY A 77 -9.69 -14.48 -2.53
CA GLY A 77 -8.54 -13.70 -2.05
C GLY A 77 -7.30 -14.50 -1.65
N LYS A 78 -7.27 -15.83 -1.90
CA LYS A 78 -6.14 -16.71 -1.57
C LYS A 78 -4.79 -16.17 -2.05
N GLU A 79 -4.76 -15.56 -3.23
CA GLU A 79 -3.55 -15.00 -3.83
C GLU A 79 -3.01 -13.80 -3.05
N TYR A 80 -3.88 -12.95 -2.50
CA TYR A 80 -3.47 -11.78 -1.73
C TYR A 80 -2.91 -12.17 -0.36
N TYR A 81 -3.45 -13.21 0.28
CA TYR A 81 -2.91 -13.72 1.55
C TYR A 81 -1.46 -14.21 1.45
N ALA A 82 -0.95 -14.49 0.25
CA ALA A 82 0.46 -14.78 0.06
C ALA A 82 1.39 -13.58 0.37
N PHE A 83 0.84 -12.36 0.46
CA PHE A 83 1.56 -11.16 0.88
C PHE A 83 1.45 -10.90 2.39
N HIS A 84 0.44 -11.43 3.07
CA HIS A 84 0.20 -11.17 4.48
C HIS A 84 1.42 -11.54 5.34
N GLY A 85 1.79 -10.64 6.25
CA GLY A 85 2.94 -10.77 7.15
C GLY A 85 4.30 -10.60 6.47
N LYS A 86 4.37 -10.41 5.15
CA LYS A 86 5.64 -10.13 4.46
C LYS A 86 5.99 -8.66 4.57
N LYS A 87 7.29 -8.34 4.56
CA LYS A 87 7.75 -6.97 4.34
C LYS A 87 7.46 -6.53 2.91
N LEU A 88 7.33 -5.21 2.73
CA LEU A 88 7.34 -4.61 1.40
C LEU A 88 8.53 -5.12 0.58
N ALA A 89 8.26 -5.56 -0.65
CA ALA A 89 9.28 -6.02 -1.59
C ALA A 89 10.18 -4.88 -2.07
N VAL A 90 9.64 -3.65 -2.15
CA VAL A 90 10.36 -2.45 -2.56
C VAL A 90 10.07 -1.32 -1.58
N ILE A 91 11.14 -0.73 -1.05
CA ILE A 91 11.12 0.41 -0.13
C ILE A 91 12.03 1.49 -0.72
N PRO A 92 11.64 2.78 -0.72
CA PRO A 92 12.51 3.85 -1.19
C PRO A 92 13.84 3.90 -0.43
N ASP A 93 14.93 4.17 -1.16
CA ASP A 93 16.28 4.25 -0.58
C ASP A 93 16.42 5.49 0.31
N ASN A 94 15.86 6.62 -0.15
CA ASN A 94 15.84 7.86 0.60
C ASN A 94 14.84 7.79 1.75
N ILE A 95 15.32 7.99 2.98
CA ILE A 95 14.51 7.97 4.21
C ILE A 95 13.35 8.96 4.14
N GLN A 96 13.54 10.12 3.50
CA GLN A 96 12.48 11.15 3.37
C GLN A 96 11.36 10.76 2.41
N GLU A 97 11.59 9.75 1.57
CA GLU A 97 10.61 9.24 0.61
C GLU A 97 9.91 7.97 1.08
N LYS A 98 10.38 7.37 2.18
CA LYS A 98 9.74 6.19 2.77
C LYS A 98 8.34 6.55 3.27
N PRO A 99 7.40 5.60 3.26
CA PRO A 99 6.09 5.75 3.88
C PRO A 99 6.23 6.25 5.32
N SER A 100 5.61 7.39 5.62
CA SER A 100 5.62 7.94 6.97
C SER A 100 4.77 7.06 7.90
N SER A 101 5.33 6.71 9.06
CA SER A 101 4.59 5.96 10.09
C SER A 101 3.28 6.65 10.50
N GLN A 102 3.25 8.00 10.49
CA GLN A 102 2.04 8.76 10.78
C GLN A 102 0.92 8.50 9.77
N PHE A 103 1.24 8.47 8.47
CA PHE A 103 0.22 8.22 7.44
C PHE A 103 -0.19 6.75 7.43
N LEU A 104 0.75 5.83 7.63
CA LEU A 104 0.45 4.41 7.77
C LEU A 104 -0.51 4.18 8.94
N ARG A 105 -0.20 4.71 10.13
CA ARG A 105 -1.08 4.64 11.29
C ARG A 105 -2.47 5.19 10.99
N TRP A 106 -2.55 6.37 10.37
CA TRP A 106 -3.84 6.94 9.97
C TRP A 106 -4.64 5.98 9.08
N HIS A 107 -4.02 5.39 8.06
CA HIS A 107 -4.71 4.42 7.20
C HIS A 107 -5.15 3.17 7.96
N ASN A 108 -4.30 2.67 8.88
CA ASN A 108 -4.57 1.49 9.70
C ASN A 108 -5.77 1.73 10.65
N GLU A 109 -5.94 2.95 11.15
CA GLU A 109 -7.03 3.32 12.07
C GLU A 109 -8.33 3.72 11.36
N ASN A 110 -8.26 4.25 10.13
CA ASN A 110 -9.41 4.90 9.49
C ASN A 110 -9.91 4.19 8.22
N VAL A 111 -9.09 3.35 7.60
CA VAL A 111 -9.41 2.71 6.32
C VAL A 111 -9.34 1.18 6.43
N TYR A 112 -8.29 0.65 7.07
CA TYR A 112 -8.07 -0.79 7.14
C TYR A 112 -9.22 -1.52 7.85
N LEU A 113 -9.68 -2.60 7.23
CA LEU A 113 -10.71 -3.48 7.76
C LEU A 113 -10.00 -4.63 8.49
N ALA A 114 -9.81 -4.51 9.80
CA ALA A 114 -9.11 -5.52 10.61
C ALA A 114 -9.82 -6.89 10.62
#